data_AF-A0AAV0P6P9-F1
#
_entry.id   AF-A0AAV0P6P9-F1
#
_cell.length_a   1.000
_cell.length_b   1.000
_cell.length_c   1.000
_cell.angle_alpha   90.00
_cell.angle_beta   90.00
_cell.angle_gamma   90.00
#
_symmetry.space_group_name_H-M   'P 1'
#
loop_
_entity.id
_entity.type
_entity.pdbx_description
1 polymer ?
#
loop_
_entity_poly.entity_id
_entity_poly.type
_entity_poly.pdbx_seq_one_letter_code
_entity_poly.pdbx_strand_id
1 'polypeptide(L)'
;MARTDKWKVPEPGIDDRLTSLPDEIISHILSFLPTKYAVGTAVLSRRWKDLWTRVSNLDFDNRLVYRDLISSRVANYFRLTEMEDRRRDVEFLRFVDRVFSQHRNLDSVRCFRFHVSVSRAMQDYLNKRGLAFGSQVEEIDVMLLEAIVSQLCLQLPESFYTLKNLKVAKLHEVKATVNGSVSLPSLKILELWDVLAEDRESLSRLITGCPILETLRLEHCILLDMNENDVLIASIPSLRNLTIIAFLAEDDDKCLCRIAMEAPKLEHLYLEDFTELEFLCSSSPLPCLDSARVDTGRRASSYQSLVRLLAQISSAKEMCLYWNTLVMNIFPLLHKLHYLLVV
;
A
#
# COMPACT_ATOMS: atom_id res chain seq x y z
N MET A 1 -39.22 -39.52 -28.91
CA MET A 1 -37.84 -39.97 -29.22
C MET A 1 -36.93 -38.76 -29.15
N ALA A 2 -36.34 -38.49 -27.97
CA ALA A 2 -35.40 -37.38 -27.78
C ALA A 2 -33.97 -37.93 -27.86
N ARG A 3 -33.15 -37.32 -28.71
CA ARG A 3 -31.73 -37.66 -28.92
C ARG A 3 -30.94 -37.31 -27.66
N THR A 4 -30.24 -38.29 -27.12
CA THR A 4 -29.22 -38.10 -26.10
C THR A 4 -27.93 -37.68 -26.79
N ASP A 5 -27.55 -36.41 -26.66
CA ASP A 5 -26.21 -35.96 -27.06
C ASP A 5 -25.18 -36.55 -26.09
N LYS A 6 -24.58 -37.66 -26.52
CA LYS A 6 -23.44 -38.30 -25.85
C LYS A 6 -22.23 -37.37 -25.96
N TRP A 7 -21.64 -37.06 -24.81
CA TRP A 7 -20.32 -36.43 -24.71
C TRP A 7 -19.33 -37.20 -25.59
N LYS A 8 -18.83 -36.58 -26.67
CA LYS A 8 -17.80 -37.18 -27.52
C LYS A 8 -16.50 -37.26 -26.71
N VAL A 9 -15.96 -38.47 -26.59
CA VAL A 9 -14.61 -38.71 -26.07
C VAL A 9 -13.61 -38.05 -27.06
N PRO A 10 -12.63 -37.26 -26.60
CA PRO A 10 -11.65 -36.64 -27.49
C PRO A 10 -10.83 -37.69 -28.24
N GLU A 11 -10.47 -37.41 -29.49
CA GLU A 11 -9.61 -38.30 -30.29
C GLU A 11 -8.24 -38.51 -29.63
N PRO A 12 -7.68 -39.74 -29.70
CA PRO A 12 -6.37 -40.04 -29.13
C PRO A 12 -5.29 -39.41 -30.02
N GLY A 13 -4.78 -38.24 -29.64
CA GLY A 13 -3.69 -37.60 -30.39
C GLY A 13 -3.35 -36.16 -30.06
N ILE A 14 -4.19 -35.42 -29.33
CA ILE A 14 -3.78 -34.13 -28.75
C ILE A 14 -3.19 -34.43 -27.38
N ASP A 15 -1.88 -34.63 -27.34
CA ASP A 15 -1.14 -34.77 -26.10
C ASP A 15 -1.42 -33.53 -25.22
N ASP A 16 -2.05 -33.72 -24.06
CA ASP A 16 -2.39 -32.62 -23.17
C ASP A 16 -1.08 -32.15 -22.51
N ARG A 17 -0.44 -31.19 -23.19
CA ARG A 17 0.85 -30.62 -22.80
C ARG A 17 0.84 -30.00 -21.40
N LEU A 18 -0.32 -29.68 -20.84
CA LEU A 18 -0.44 -29.18 -19.46
C LEU A 18 -0.32 -30.32 -18.45
N THR A 19 -0.79 -31.52 -18.80
CA THR A 19 -0.65 -32.70 -17.92
C THR A 19 0.76 -33.25 -17.87
N SER A 20 1.58 -33.02 -18.91
CA SER A 20 2.98 -33.46 -18.97
C SER A 20 3.97 -32.55 -18.23
N LEU A 21 3.56 -31.35 -17.80
CA LEU A 21 4.45 -30.43 -17.09
C LEU A 21 4.84 -30.96 -15.71
N PRO A 22 6.06 -30.69 -15.19
CA PRO A 22 6.41 -30.94 -13.80
C PRO A 22 5.57 -30.13 -12.80
N ASP A 23 5.45 -30.62 -11.57
CA ASP A 23 4.65 -29.98 -10.50
C ASP A 23 5.14 -28.57 -10.19
N GLU A 24 6.45 -28.36 -10.23
CA GLU A 24 7.12 -27.09 -9.98
C GLU A 24 6.71 -26.04 -11.03
N ILE A 25 6.64 -26.44 -12.30
CA ILE A 25 6.25 -25.55 -13.39
C ILE A 25 4.77 -25.18 -13.28
N ILE A 26 3.91 -26.15 -12.99
CA ILE A 26 2.48 -25.88 -12.77
C ILE A 26 2.31 -24.95 -11.56
N SER A 27 3.02 -25.19 -10.46
CA SER A 27 2.93 -24.34 -9.26
C SER A 27 3.42 -22.91 -9.55
N HIS A 28 4.46 -22.76 -10.37
CA HIS A 28 4.93 -21.47 -10.84
C HIS A 28 3.89 -20.77 -11.73
N ILE A 29 3.25 -21.48 -12.66
CA ILE A 29 2.15 -20.95 -13.47
C ILE A 29 1.00 -20.46 -12.58
N LEU A 30 0.58 -21.29 -11.61
CA LEU A 30 -0.47 -20.94 -10.66
C LEU A 30 -0.12 -19.72 -9.80
N SER A 31 1.16 -19.49 -9.51
CA SER A 31 1.62 -18.32 -8.73
C SER A 31 1.42 -16.98 -9.45
N PHE A 32 1.17 -16.98 -10.76
CA PHE A 32 0.81 -15.77 -11.52
C PHE A 32 -0.70 -15.49 -11.53
N LEU A 33 -1.51 -16.41 -11.01
CA LEU A 33 -2.96 -16.24 -10.96
C LEU A 33 -3.39 -15.66 -9.61
N PRO A 34 -4.42 -14.80 -9.58
CA PRO A 34 -5.15 -14.53 -8.35
C PRO A 34 -5.57 -15.83 -7.66
N THR A 35 -5.49 -15.86 -6.33
CA THR A 35 -5.69 -17.09 -5.53
C THR A 35 -7.01 -17.77 -5.84
N LYS A 36 -8.06 -16.98 -6.08
CA LYS A 36 -9.38 -17.47 -6.52
C LYS A 36 -9.28 -18.39 -7.73
N TYR A 37 -8.56 -17.97 -8.76
CA TYR A 37 -8.41 -18.74 -10.00
C TYR A 37 -7.43 -19.90 -9.82
N ALA A 38 -6.35 -19.71 -9.05
CA ALA A 38 -5.43 -20.79 -8.72
C ALA A 38 -6.15 -21.96 -8.02
N VAL A 39 -6.98 -21.66 -7.00
CA VAL A 39 -7.85 -22.66 -6.34
C VAL A 39 -8.87 -23.23 -7.33
N GLY A 40 -9.44 -22.39 -8.20
CA GLY A 40 -10.39 -22.81 -9.24
C GLY A 40 -9.84 -23.88 -10.18
N THR A 41 -8.52 -23.90 -10.43
CA THR A 41 -7.88 -24.94 -11.25
C THR A 41 -7.93 -26.35 -10.64
N ALA A 42 -8.28 -26.48 -9.36
CA ALA A 42 -8.46 -27.77 -8.70
C ALA A 42 -9.53 -28.66 -9.37
N VAL A 43 -10.44 -28.08 -10.15
CA VAL A 43 -11.45 -28.85 -10.91
C VAL A 43 -10.89 -29.53 -12.16
N LEU A 44 -9.71 -29.11 -12.64
CA LEU A 44 -9.11 -29.62 -13.88
C LEU A 44 -8.56 -31.04 -13.69
N SER A 45 -7.98 -31.35 -12.52
CA SER A 45 -7.55 -32.71 -12.18
C SER A 45 -7.23 -32.87 -10.69
N ARG A 46 -7.14 -34.13 -10.23
CA ARG A 46 -6.69 -34.45 -8.86
C ARG A 46 -5.28 -33.91 -8.56
N ARG A 47 -4.41 -33.86 -9.56
CA ARG A 47 -3.04 -33.33 -9.42
C ARG A 47 -3.05 -31.84 -9.10
N TRP A 48 -3.84 -31.06 -9.84
CA TRP A 48 -3.91 -29.60 -9.68
C TRP A 48 -4.57 -29.18 -8.35
N LYS A 49 -5.46 -30.02 -7.81
CA LYS A 49 -6.07 -29.82 -6.50
C LYS A 49 -5.05 -29.66 -5.37
N ASP A 50 -3.89 -30.32 -5.46
CA ASP A 50 -2.87 -30.24 -4.42
C ASP A 50 -1.80 -29.19 -4.72
N LEU A 51 -1.63 -28.79 -5.98
CA LEU A 51 -0.54 -27.89 -6.38
C LEU A 51 -0.78 -26.44 -5.99
N TRP A 52 -2.02 -25.96 -6.05
CA TRP A 52 -2.31 -24.60 -5.60
C TRP A 52 -1.98 -24.40 -4.12
N THR A 53 -1.99 -25.45 -3.29
CA THR A 53 -1.68 -25.37 -1.84
C THR A 53 -0.20 -25.08 -1.54
N ARG A 54 0.65 -24.99 -2.58
CA ARG A 54 2.10 -24.74 -2.49
C ARG A 54 2.53 -23.43 -3.14
N VAL A 55 1.59 -22.62 -3.63
CA VAL A 55 1.93 -21.39 -4.36
C VAL A 55 2.55 -20.37 -3.40
N SER A 56 3.60 -19.68 -3.84
CA SER A 56 4.26 -18.65 -3.03
C SER A 56 3.53 -17.31 -3.01
N ASN A 57 2.49 -17.16 -3.83
CA ASN A 57 1.81 -15.89 -4.03
C ASN A 57 0.35 -16.06 -3.65
N LEU A 58 -0.07 -15.37 -2.60
CA LEU A 58 -1.46 -15.28 -2.18
C LEU A 58 -2.00 -13.91 -2.55
N ASP A 59 -2.83 -13.87 -3.58
CA ASP A 59 -3.50 -12.66 -4.07
C ASP A 59 -5.01 -12.82 -3.89
N PHE A 60 -5.56 -12.02 -2.97
CA PHE A 60 -6.96 -12.01 -2.58
C PHE A 60 -7.61 -10.71 -3.05
N ASP A 61 -8.44 -10.79 -4.10
CA ASP A 61 -9.23 -9.66 -4.58
C ASP A 61 -10.73 -9.99 -4.57
N ASN A 62 -11.50 -9.32 -3.71
CA ASN A 62 -12.95 -9.57 -3.63
C ASN A 62 -13.73 -8.99 -4.82
N ARG A 63 -13.17 -8.02 -5.56
CA ARG A 63 -13.75 -7.49 -6.80
C ARG A 63 -13.78 -8.55 -7.89
N LEU A 64 -12.77 -9.44 -7.93
CA LEU A 64 -12.78 -10.61 -8.81
C LEU A 64 -13.86 -11.62 -8.43
N VAL A 65 -14.17 -11.74 -7.13
CA VAL A 65 -15.29 -12.57 -6.65
C VAL A 65 -16.63 -11.96 -7.08
N TYR A 66 -16.77 -10.66 -6.95
CA TYR A 66 -18.01 -9.95 -7.27
C TYR A 66 -18.26 -9.81 -8.77
N ARG A 67 -17.22 -9.65 -9.60
CA ARG A 67 -17.36 -9.59 -11.07
C ARG A 67 -18.00 -10.85 -11.66
N ASP A 68 -17.62 -12.03 -11.18
CA ASP A 68 -18.18 -13.30 -11.66
C ASP A 68 -19.64 -13.50 -11.23
N LEU A 69 -20.00 -13.02 -10.02
CA LEU A 69 -21.38 -13.04 -9.54
C LEU A 69 -22.26 -12.06 -10.34
N ILE A 70 -21.76 -10.86 -10.66
CA ILE A 70 -22.47 -9.85 -11.45
C ILE A 70 -22.62 -10.30 -12.92
N SER A 71 -21.66 -11.06 -13.46
CA SER A 71 -21.78 -11.66 -14.80
C SER A 71 -22.88 -12.72 -14.89
N SER A 72 -23.36 -13.24 -13.75
CA SER A 72 -24.42 -14.25 -13.71
C SER A 72 -25.84 -13.67 -13.58
N ARG A 73 -26.01 -12.40 -13.17
CA ARG A 73 -27.31 -11.68 -13.18
C ARG A 73 -27.10 -10.16 -13.26
N VAL A 74 -27.53 -9.59 -14.39
CA VAL A 74 -27.79 -8.16 -14.72
C VAL A 74 -26.83 -7.16 -14.06
N ALA A 75 -25.91 -6.65 -14.87
CA ALA A 75 -25.12 -5.47 -14.57
C ALA A 75 -26.02 -4.29 -14.18
N ASN A 76 -26.00 -3.92 -12.90
CA ASN A 76 -26.31 -2.57 -12.44
C ASN A 76 -25.34 -2.24 -11.30
N TYR A 77 -24.32 -1.45 -11.65
CA TYR A 77 -23.64 -0.59 -10.68
C TYR A 77 -24.72 0.34 -10.11
N PHE A 78 -25.29 0.02 -8.95
CA PHE A 78 -25.85 0.94 -7.95
C PHE A 78 -26.64 0.12 -6.91
N ARG A 79 -26.16 0.16 -5.66
CA ARG A 79 -26.84 -0.31 -4.43
C ARG A 79 -27.29 -1.77 -4.44
N LEU A 80 -26.32 -2.66 -4.23
CA LEU A 80 -26.66 -3.89 -3.52
C LEU A 80 -27.10 -3.50 -2.11
N THR A 81 -28.05 -4.25 -1.56
CA THR A 81 -28.50 -3.98 -0.19
C THR A 81 -27.35 -4.27 0.78
N GLU A 82 -27.25 -3.53 1.90
CA GLU A 82 -26.22 -3.75 2.92
C GLU A 82 -26.16 -5.24 3.38
N MET A 83 -27.29 -5.94 3.32
CA MET A 83 -27.40 -7.38 3.60
C MET A 83 -26.71 -8.26 2.56
N GLU A 84 -26.81 -7.95 1.27
CA GLU A 84 -26.16 -8.70 0.19
C GLU A 84 -24.67 -8.45 0.14
N ASP A 85 -24.20 -7.26 0.54
CA ASP A 85 -22.78 -6.96 0.73
C ASP A 85 -22.23 -7.79 1.89
N ARG A 86 -22.90 -7.79 3.06
CA ARG A 86 -22.50 -8.61 4.22
C ARG A 86 -22.40 -10.10 3.90
N ARG A 87 -23.36 -10.66 3.15
CA ARG A 87 -23.32 -12.09 2.79
C ARG A 87 -22.10 -12.41 1.93
N ARG A 88 -21.82 -11.57 0.95
CA ARG A 88 -20.70 -11.73 0.01
C ARG A 88 -19.34 -11.59 0.70
N ASP A 89 -19.24 -10.64 1.62
CA ASP A 89 -18.09 -10.47 2.50
C ASP A 89 -17.82 -11.72 3.34
N VAL A 90 -18.85 -12.29 3.95
CA VAL A 90 -18.72 -13.53 4.72
C VAL A 90 -18.30 -14.71 3.84
N GLU A 91 -18.84 -14.83 2.62
CA GLU A 91 -18.45 -15.89 1.68
C GLU A 91 -16.97 -15.74 1.24
N PHE A 92 -16.52 -14.52 0.98
CA PHE A 92 -15.12 -14.22 0.67
C PHE A 92 -14.20 -14.56 1.84
N LEU A 93 -14.54 -14.14 3.05
CA LEU A 93 -13.73 -14.42 4.24
C LEU A 93 -13.64 -15.92 4.54
N ARG A 94 -14.72 -16.68 4.34
CA ARG A 94 -14.69 -18.14 4.44
C ARG A 94 -13.79 -18.76 3.36
N PHE A 95 -13.70 -18.16 2.18
CA PHE A 95 -12.76 -18.58 1.15
C PHE A 95 -11.32 -18.31 1.58
N VAL A 96 -11.03 -17.12 2.11
CA VAL A 96 -9.72 -16.75 2.67
C VAL A 96 -9.32 -17.72 3.79
N ASP A 97 -10.22 -18.00 4.74
CA ASP A 97 -10.06 -19.03 5.79
C ASP A 97 -9.68 -20.39 5.24
N ARG A 98 -10.39 -20.82 4.20
CA ARG A 98 -10.15 -22.11 3.57
C ARG A 98 -8.77 -22.16 2.92
N VAL A 99 -8.36 -21.08 2.25
CA VAL A 99 -7.02 -20.99 1.67
C VAL A 99 -5.97 -21.10 2.77
N PHE A 100 -6.06 -20.30 3.83
CA PHE A 100 -5.09 -20.35 4.92
C PHE A 100 -5.01 -21.73 5.60
N SER A 101 -6.15 -22.40 5.80
CA SER A 101 -6.19 -23.72 6.43
C SER A 101 -5.71 -24.87 5.55
N GLN A 102 -5.81 -24.73 4.22
CA GLN A 102 -5.38 -25.76 3.26
C GLN A 102 -3.97 -25.52 2.71
N HIS A 103 -3.44 -24.31 2.87
CA HIS A 103 -2.09 -23.98 2.43
C HIS A 103 -1.06 -24.81 3.21
N ARG A 104 -0.20 -25.55 2.51
CA ARG A 104 0.71 -26.51 3.15
C ARG A 104 1.79 -25.85 4.00
N ASN A 105 2.21 -24.65 3.63
CA ASN A 105 3.24 -23.92 4.34
C ASN A 105 3.10 -22.41 4.12
N LEU A 106 2.47 -21.69 5.04
CA LEU A 106 2.34 -20.23 4.94
C LEU A 106 3.69 -19.50 5.02
N ASP A 107 4.71 -20.10 5.65
CA ASP A 107 6.07 -19.55 5.63
C ASP A 107 6.73 -19.64 4.25
N SER A 108 6.17 -20.39 3.29
CA SER A 108 6.67 -20.38 1.91
C SER A 108 6.10 -19.23 1.06
N VAL A 109 5.14 -18.47 1.60
CA VAL A 109 4.52 -17.33 0.92
C VAL A 109 5.53 -16.18 0.87
N ARG A 110 5.81 -15.72 -0.34
CA ARG A 110 6.70 -14.59 -0.64
C ARG A 110 5.93 -13.32 -0.98
N CYS A 111 4.74 -13.45 -1.55
CA CYS A 111 3.90 -12.33 -1.93
C CYS A 111 2.51 -12.50 -1.32
N PHE A 112 2.07 -11.50 -0.57
CA PHE A 112 0.74 -11.44 0.03
C PHE A 112 0.04 -10.16 -0.42
N ARG A 113 -1.02 -10.31 -1.22
CA ARG A 113 -1.89 -9.21 -1.65
C ARG A 113 -3.30 -9.43 -1.13
N PHE A 114 -3.87 -8.39 -0.53
CA PHE A 114 -5.21 -8.41 0.03
C PHE A 114 -5.92 -7.11 -0.36
N HIS A 115 -6.61 -7.17 -1.50
CA HIS A 115 -7.29 -6.05 -2.14
C HIS A 115 -8.79 -6.24 -2.00
N VAL A 116 -9.38 -5.57 -1.03
CA VAL A 116 -10.80 -5.78 -0.71
C VAL A 116 -11.55 -4.47 -0.67
N SER A 117 -12.73 -4.46 -1.26
CA SER A 117 -13.72 -3.46 -0.87
C SER A 117 -14.31 -3.85 0.48
N VAL A 118 -14.29 -2.94 1.45
CA VAL A 118 -14.55 -3.26 2.85
C VAL A 118 -15.89 -2.68 3.29
N SER A 119 -16.84 -3.53 3.66
CA SER A 119 -17.96 -3.10 4.52
C SER A 119 -17.52 -3.05 5.99
N ARG A 120 -18.26 -2.33 6.85
CA ARG A 120 -18.02 -2.35 8.30
C ARG A 120 -17.96 -3.77 8.89
N ALA A 121 -18.77 -4.69 8.37
CA ALA A 121 -18.80 -6.06 8.87
C ALA A 121 -17.53 -6.85 8.50
N MET A 122 -17.00 -6.66 7.29
CA MET A 122 -15.72 -7.21 6.85
C MET A 122 -14.58 -6.68 7.73
N GLN A 123 -14.63 -5.38 8.04
CA GLN A 123 -13.62 -4.74 8.88
C GLN A 123 -13.62 -5.25 10.32
N ASP A 124 -14.78 -5.34 10.96
CA ASP A 124 -14.92 -5.90 12.30
C ASP A 124 -14.37 -7.34 12.36
N TYR A 125 -14.60 -8.10 11.29
CA TYR A 125 -14.06 -9.45 11.19
C TYR A 125 -12.53 -9.43 11.05
N LEU A 126 -11.96 -8.60 10.19
CA LEU A 126 -10.51 -8.49 10.00
C LEU A 126 -9.82 -8.04 11.29
N ASN A 127 -10.39 -7.08 12.02
CA ASN A 127 -9.87 -6.62 13.31
C ASN A 127 -9.93 -7.71 14.39
N LYS A 128 -11.00 -8.52 14.41
CA LYS A 128 -11.13 -9.64 15.37
C LYS A 128 -10.21 -10.82 15.04
N ARG A 129 -10.06 -11.13 13.75
CA ARG A 129 -9.25 -12.24 13.27
C ARG A 129 -7.75 -11.91 13.34
N GLY A 130 -7.41 -10.67 13.01
CA GLY A 130 -6.05 -10.25 12.68
C GLY A 130 -5.60 -10.75 11.31
N LEU A 131 -4.66 -10.03 10.71
CA LEU A 131 -3.87 -10.53 9.60
C LEU A 131 -2.71 -11.39 10.12
N ALA A 132 -2.28 -12.36 9.32
CA ALA A 132 -1.12 -13.18 9.61
C ALA A 132 -0.23 -13.25 8.36
N PHE A 133 1.06 -13.01 8.57
CA PHE A 133 2.06 -13.01 7.50
C PHE A 133 3.07 -14.12 7.76
N GLY A 134 3.46 -14.82 6.70
CA GLY A 134 4.54 -15.82 6.77
C GLY A 134 5.90 -15.14 6.98
N SER A 135 6.82 -15.85 7.64
CA SER A 135 8.15 -15.30 7.97
C SER A 135 9.05 -15.00 6.76
N GLN A 136 8.77 -15.61 5.60
CA GLN A 136 9.53 -15.40 4.36
C GLN A 136 8.85 -14.43 3.39
N VAL A 137 7.83 -13.70 3.83
CA VAL A 137 7.15 -12.73 2.96
C VAL A 137 8.12 -11.62 2.56
N GLU A 138 8.15 -11.33 1.26
CA GLU A 138 8.98 -10.31 0.63
C GLU A 138 8.13 -9.10 0.19
N GLU A 139 6.85 -9.31 -0.10
CA GLU A 139 5.90 -8.28 -0.52
C GLU A 139 4.58 -8.42 0.23
N ILE A 140 4.16 -7.35 0.89
CA ILE A 140 2.82 -7.20 1.48
C ILE A 140 2.15 -6.02 0.79
N ASP A 141 0.96 -6.26 0.25
CA ASP A 141 0.13 -5.24 -0.39
C ASP A 141 -1.32 -5.38 0.10
N VAL A 142 -1.71 -4.52 1.04
CA VAL A 142 -3.04 -4.51 1.65
C VAL A 142 -3.74 -3.23 1.23
N MET A 143 -4.78 -3.37 0.41
CA MET A 143 -5.61 -2.27 -0.05
C MET A 143 -7.06 -2.48 0.34
N LEU A 144 -7.61 -1.53 1.09
CA LEU A 144 -9.00 -1.55 1.56
C LEU A 144 -9.74 -0.38 0.92
N LEU A 145 -10.83 -0.65 0.21
CA LEU A 145 -11.51 0.33 -0.64
C LEU A 145 -12.98 0.52 -0.17
N GLU A 146 -13.36 1.76 0.19
CA GLU A 146 -14.69 2.28 0.69
C GLU A 146 -14.95 2.16 2.22
N ALA A 147 -15.64 3.07 2.95
CA ALA A 147 -16.28 4.38 2.69
C ALA A 147 -16.30 5.29 3.95
N ILE A 148 -15.74 6.51 3.84
CA ILE A 148 -16.15 7.77 4.53
C ILE A 148 -16.39 7.69 6.06
N VAL A 149 -15.70 6.84 6.81
CA VAL A 149 -15.72 6.94 8.28
C VAL A 149 -14.31 6.74 8.81
N SER A 150 -13.70 7.87 9.13
CA SER A 150 -12.36 8.14 9.66
C SER A 150 -12.03 7.49 11.02
N GLN A 151 -12.58 6.32 11.35
CA GLN A 151 -12.43 5.71 12.69
C GLN A 151 -12.15 4.22 12.70
N LEU A 152 -12.00 3.59 11.54
CA LEU A 152 -11.79 2.15 11.48
C LEU A 152 -10.56 1.89 10.59
N CYS A 153 -9.40 1.74 11.20
CA CYS A 153 -8.18 1.34 10.52
C CYS A 153 -7.80 -0.09 10.93
N LEU A 154 -7.19 -0.87 10.04
CA LEU A 154 -6.71 -2.22 10.35
C LEU A 154 -5.51 -2.17 11.27
N GLN A 155 -5.56 -2.94 12.36
CA GLN A 155 -4.38 -3.16 13.19
C GLN A 155 -3.46 -4.19 12.54
N LEU A 156 -2.20 -3.81 12.33
CA LEU A 156 -1.17 -4.74 11.90
C LEU A 156 -0.75 -5.64 13.07
N PRO A 157 -0.52 -6.95 12.83
CA PRO A 157 0.02 -7.83 13.85
C PRO A 157 1.45 -7.41 14.22
N GLU A 158 1.84 -7.56 15.49
CA GLU A 158 3.21 -7.25 15.95
C GLU A 158 4.31 -7.98 15.15
N SER A 159 3.99 -9.16 14.62
CA SER A 159 4.91 -9.91 13.75
C SER A 159 5.27 -9.15 12.47
N PHE A 160 4.39 -8.29 11.95
CA PHE A 160 4.65 -7.45 10.79
C PHE A 160 5.93 -6.62 10.97
N TYR A 161 6.08 -5.97 12.13
CA TYR A 161 7.20 -5.06 12.42
C TYR A 161 8.56 -5.74 12.58
N THR A 162 8.63 -7.07 12.47
CA THR A 162 9.86 -7.87 12.64
C THR A 162 10.21 -8.72 11.40
N LEU A 163 9.52 -8.50 10.29
CA LEU A 163 9.71 -9.25 9.04
C LEU A 163 11.05 -8.90 8.37
N LYS A 164 12.01 -9.82 8.49
CA LYS A 164 13.39 -9.61 8.00
C LYS A 164 13.54 -9.66 6.48
N ASN A 165 12.65 -10.36 5.79
CA ASN A 165 12.70 -10.57 4.34
C ASN A 165 11.82 -9.58 3.58
N LEU A 166 11.00 -8.79 4.28
CA LEU A 166 10.05 -7.86 3.66
C LEU A 166 10.82 -6.76 2.92
N LYS A 167 10.57 -6.65 1.61
CA LYS A 167 11.18 -5.67 0.70
C LYS A 167 10.19 -4.57 0.32
N VAL A 168 8.92 -4.92 0.22
CA VAL A 168 7.84 -4.02 -0.21
C VAL A 168 6.67 -4.14 0.77
N ALA A 169 6.24 -3.01 1.32
CA ALA A 169 5.06 -2.89 2.14
C ALA A 169 4.18 -1.77 1.58
N LYS A 170 2.98 -2.12 1.15
CA LYS A 170 1.95 -1.20 0.66
C LYS A 170 0.72 -1.38 1.54
N LEU A 171 0.37 -0.36 2.32
CA LEU A 171 -0.62 -0.49 3.38
C LEU A 171 -1.59 0.68 3.35
N HIS A 172 -2.86 0.36 3.13
CA HIS A 172 -3.96 1.31 3.08
C HIS A 172 -4.89 1.14 4.28
N GLU A 173 -5.35 2.24 4.87
CA GLU A 173 -6.31 2.23 6.00
C GLU A 173 -5.79 1.42 7.20
N VAL A 174 -4.53 1.62 7.60
CA VAL A 174 -3.89 0.92 8.73
C VAL A 174 -3.69 1.81 9.94
N LYS A 175 -3.87 1.21 11.13
CA LYS A 175 -3.54 1.86 12.40
C LYS A 175 -2.09 1.58 12.73
N ALA A 176 -1.26 2.60 12.70
CA ALA A 176 0.15 2.51 13.06
C ALA A 176 0.33 2.65 14.58
N THR A 177 -0.14 1.66 15.33
CA THR A 177 0.22 1.50 16.75
C THR A 177 1.38 0.53 16.83
N VAL A 178 2.55 1.02 17.22
CA VAL A 178 3.73 0.18 17.42
C VAL A 178 3.96 0.11 18.93
N ASN A 179 3.91 -1.07 19.54
CA ASN A 179 4.14 -1.20 20.99
C ASN A 179 5.59 -1.58 21.34
N GLY A 180 6.39 -1.99 20.34
CA GLY A 180 7.75 -2.49 20.53
C GLY A 180 8.78 -1.90 19.57
N SER A 181 9.88 -2.63 19.39
CA SER A 181 10.92 -2.29 18.41
C SER A 181 10.52 -2.72 17.01
N VAL A 182 10.73 -1.84 16.03
CA VAL A 182 10.58 -2.18 14.61
C VAL A 182 11.93 -2.60 14.04
N SER A 183 11.97 -3.71 13.31
CA SER A 183 13.14 -4.18 12.59
C SER A 183 12.72 -4.78 11.25
N LEU A 184 12.81 -3.97 10.20
CA LEU A 184 12.50 -4.31 8.82
C LEU A 184 13.76 -4.10 7.96
N PRO A 185 14.83 -4.91 8.18
CA PRO A 185 16.17 -4.66 7.63
C PRO A 185 16.27 -4.73 6.11
N SER A 186 15.31 -5.39 5.44
CA SER A 186 15.30 -5.56 3.98
C SER A 186 14.32 -4.63 3.26
N LEU A 187 13.57 -3.79 4.00
CA LEU A 187 12.50 -3.00 3.42
C LEU A 187 13.06 -1.85 2.59
N LYS A 188 12.67 -1.83 1.31
CA LYS A 188 13.08 -0.82 0.33
C LYS A 188 11.95 0.13 -0.03
N ILE A 189 10.72 -0.36 -0.03
CA ILE A 189 9.54 0.41 -0.42
C ILE A 189 8.53 0.31 0.72
N LEU A 190 8.19 1.47 1.29
CA LEU A 190 7.12 1.63 2.27
C LEU A 190 6.14 2.66 1.74
N GLU A 191 4.94 2.22 1.40
CA GLU A 191 3.86 3.08 0.97
C GLU A 191 2.69 2.94 1.95
N LEU A 192 2.30 4.07 2.54
CA LEU A 192 1.29 4.19 3.57
C LEU A 192 0.20 5.15 3.07
N TRP A 193 -1.05 4.67 3.03
CA TRP A 193 -2.23 5.44 2.65
C TRP A 193 -3.26 5.41 3.77
N ASP A 194 -3.88 6.55 4.05
CA ASP A 194 -4.96 6.68 5.02
C ASP A 194 -4.58 6.07 6.38
N VAL A 195 -3.39 6.43 6.87
CA VAL A 195 -2.84 5.87 8.11
C VAL A 195 -3.20 6.72 9.31
N LEU A 196 -3.71 6.07 10.34
CA LEU A 196 -3.94 6.67 11.65
C LEU A 196 -2.83 6.25 12.62
N ALA A 197 -1.96 7.18 12.99
CA ALA A 197 -0.89 6.95 13.96
C ALA A 197 -1.28 7.58 15.30
N GLU A 198 -1.38 6.74 16.34
CA GLU A 198 -1.75 7.20 17.70
C GLU A 198 -0.73 8.15 18.28
N ASP A 199 0.54 7.91 17.98
CA ASP A 199 1.64 8.73 18.46
C ASP A 199 2.75 8.90 17.41
N ARG A 200 3.43 10.03 17.47
CA ARG A 200 4.56 10.35 16.58
C ARG A 200 5.72 9.36 16.72
N GLU A 201 5.90 8.78 17.92
CA GLU A 201 6.99 7.84 18.16
C GLU A 201 6.75 6.52 17.42
N SER A 202 5.50 6.09 17.26
CA SER A 202 5.11 4.88 16.53
C SER A 202 5.46 5.01 15.05
N LEU A 203 5.12 6.15 14.44
CA LEU A 203 5.50 6.43 13.04
C LEU A 203 7.02 6.60 12.90
N SER A 204 7.68 7.30 13.84
CA SER A 204 9.14 7.46 13.84
C SER A 204 9.86 6.10 13.99
N ARG A 205 9.37 5.21 14.87
CA ARG A 205 9.89 3.84 15.06
C ARG A 205 9.69 3.00 13.80
N LEU A 206 8.54 3.10 13.13
CA LEU A 206 8.30 2.44 11.86
C LEU A 206 9.31 2.86 10.78
N ILE A 207 9.51 4.17 10.63
CA ILE A 207 10.41 4.74 9.64
C ILE A 207 11.88 4.39 9.94
N THR A 208 12.33 4.60 11.19
CA THR A 208 13.73 4.35 11.60
C THR A 208 14.09 2.87 11.65
N GLY A 209 13.09 1.98 11.82
CA GLY A 209 13.26 0.53 11.73
C GLY A 209 13.59 -0.01 10.33
N CYS A 210 13.62 0.85 9.30
CA CYS A 210 13.83 0.52 7.90
C CYS A 210 15.14 1.12 7.36
N PRO A 211 16.33 0.55 7.65
CA PRO A 211 17.63 1.19 7.40
C PRO A 211 17.99 1.35 5.91
N ILE A 212 17.45 0.53 5.03
CA ILE A 212 17.74 0.54 3.58
C ILE A 212 16.58 1.09 2.74
N LEU A 213 15.66 1.83 3.35
CA LEU A 213 14.47 2.35 2.69
C LEU A 213 14.83 3.30 1.54
N GLU A 214 14.42 2.95 0.32
CA GLU A 214 14.69 3.71 -0.90
C GLU A 214 13.49 4.58 -1.30
N THR A 215 12.27 4.13 -1.01
CA THR A 215 11.01 4.82 -1.31
C THR A 215 10.11 4.89 -0.09
N LEU A 216 9.71 6.10 0.27
CA LEU A 216 8.72 6.37 1.32
C LEU A 216 7.56 7.19 0.73
N ARG A 217 6.34 6.67 0.89
CA ARG A 217 5.11 7.38 0.56
C ARG A 217 4.21 7.46 1.79
N LEU A 218 3.84 8.69 2.15
CA LEU A 218 2.91 9.00 3.23
C LEU A 218 1.75 9.79 2.63
N GLU A 219 0.59 9.16 2.47
CA GLU A 219 -0.58 9.76 1.86
C GLU A 219 -1.75 9.70 2.85
N HIS A 220 -2.43 10.83 3.06
CA HIS A 220 -3.57 10.95 3.97
C HIS A 220 -3.29 10.43 5.39
N CYS A 221 -2.07 10.63 5.91
CA CYS A 221 -1.70 10.18 7.25
C CYS A 221 -2.10 11.21 8.31
N ILE A 222 -2.64 10.74 9.44
CA ILE A 222 -3.07 11.56 10.57
C ILE A 222 -2.31 11.13 11.83
N LEU A 223 -1.69 12.09 12.52
CA LEU A 223 -1.06 11.92 13.84
C LEU A 223 -1.99 12.46 14.93
N LEU A 224 -2.32 11.61 15.91
CA LEU A 224 -3.28 11.96 16.96
C LEU A 224 -2.67 12.77 18.12
N ASP A 225 -1.39 12.62 18.40
CA ASP A 225 -0.72 13.22 19.57
C ASP A 225 0.03 14.53 19.31
N MET A 226 -0.13 15.12 18.13
CA MET A 226 0.69 16.27 17.71
C MET A 226 0.05 17.61 18.11
N ASN A 227 0.80 18.43 18.84
CA ASN A 227 0.51 19.84 19.06
C ASN A 227 1.26 20.72 18.04
N GLU A 228 0.92 22.02 17.98
CA GLU A 228 1.52 22.99 17.05
C GLU A 228 3.06 23.10 17.10
N ASN A 229 3.68 22.74 18.23
CA ASN A 229 5.13 22.81 18.41
C ASN A 229 5.86 21.49 18.15
N ASP A 230 5.12 20.40 17.98
CA ASP A 230 5.70 19.08 17.84
C ASP A 230 6.27 18.88 16.43
N VAL A 231 7.41 18.19 16.36
CA VAL A 231 8.11 17.92 15.10
C VAL A 231 8.37 16.42 14.99
N LEU A 232 7.90 15.81 13.90
CA LEU A 232 8.28 14.45 13.55
C LEU A 232 9.69 14.46 12.96
N ILE A 233 10.65 13.93 13.71
CA ILE A 233 12.04 13.81 13.26
C ILE A 233 12.26 12.40 12.70
N ALA A 234 12.76 12.32 11.47
CA ALA A 234 13.10 11.07 10.80
C ALA A 234 14.47 11.15 10.11
N SER A 235 15.36 10.19 10.32
CA SER A 235 16.62 10.07 9.59
C SER A 235 16.58 8.82 8.71
N ILE A 236 16.67 9.02 7.39
CA ILE A 236 16.57 7.97 6.38
C ILE A 236 17.68 8.18 5.33
N PRO A 237 18.93 7.82 5.64
CA PRO A 237 20.09 8.13 4.79
C PRO A 237 20.10 7.42 3.43
N SER A 238 19.26 6.40 3.26
CA SER A 238 19.09 5.59 2.05
C SER A 238 17.99 6.09 1.11
N LEU A 239 17.17 7.04 1.55
CA LEU A 239 15.97 7.48 0.83
C LEU A 239 16.31 8.17 -0.49
N ARG A 240 15.66 7.73 -1.57
CA ARG A 240 15.74 8.30 -2.91
C ARG A 240 14.43 8.95 -3.37
N ASN A 241 13.30 8.35 -3.00
CA ASN A 241 11.98 8.80 -3.38
C ASN A 241 11.16 9.14 -2.14
N LEU A 242 10.69 10.38 -2.05
CA LEU A 242 9.78 10.83 -1.01
C LEU A 242 8.49 11.36 -1.63
N THR A 243 7.36 10.87 -1.15
CA THR A 243 6.05 11.42 -1.44
C THR A 243 5.30 11.68 -0.13
N ILE A 244 4.85 12.91 0.07
CA ILE A 244 4.01 13.29 1.21
C ILE A 244 2.78 14.01 0.66
N ILE A 245 1.60 13.44 0.89
CA ILE A 245 0.32 13.97 0.43
C ILE A 245 -0.61 14.06 1.63
N ALA A 246 -1.16 15.24 1.91
CA ALA A 246 -2.17 15.44 2.96
C ALA A 246 -1.81 14.82 4.33
N PHE A 247 -0.67 15.20 4.90
CA PHE A 247 -0.20 14.74 6.21
C PHE A 247 -0.61 15.71 7.34
N LEU A 248 -1.37 15.24 8.33
CA LEU A 248 -2.19 16.07 9.23
C LEU A 248 -2.10 15.67 10.71
N ALA A 249 -2.48 16.59 11.60
CA ALA A 249 -2.76 16.34 13.01
C ALA A 249 -4.29 16.25 13.23
N GLU A 250 -4.74 15.55 14.29
CA GLU A 250 -6.16 15.24 14.57
C GLU A 250 -7.06 16.47 14.77
N ASP A 251 -6.51 17.55 15.34
CA ASP A 251 -7.30 18.72 15.70
C ASP A 251 -7.10 19.90 14.73
N ASP A 252 -8.18 20.24 14.04
CA ASP A 252 -8.43 21.49 13.32
C ASP A 252 -7.71 21.66 11.97
N ASP A 253 -8.37 22.37 11.04
CA ASP A 253 -7.83 22.86 9.75
C ASP A 253 -6.58 23.77 9.90
N LYS A 254 -6.03 23.89 11.12
CA LYS A 254 -4.95 24.80 11.54
C LYS A 254 -3.72 24.11 12.10
N CYS A 255 -3.78 22.86 12.56
CA CYS A 255 -2.60 22.21 13.13
C CYS A 255 -1.65 21.77 12.02
N LEU A 256 -0.51 22.47 11.94
CA LEU A 256 0.57 22.17 11.02
C LEU A 256 1.39 21.01 11.56
N CYS A 257 1.39 19.86 10.88
CA CYS A 257 2.39 18.84 11.14
C CYS A 257 3.75 19.29 10.64
N ARG A 258 4.70 19.41 11.55
CA ARG A 258 6.08 19.76 11.20
C ARG A 258 6.87 18.48 11.04
N ILE A 259 7.40 18.25 9.85
CA ILE A 259 8.27 17.10 9.56
C ILE A 259 9.69 17.62 9.34
N ALA A 260 10.63 17.08 10.10
CA ALA A 260 12.04 17.35 9.93
C ALA A 260 12.76 16.05 9.54
N MET A 261 13.49 16.06 8.43
CA MET A 261 14.11 14.82 7.95
C MET A 261 15.52 14.94 7.40
N GLU A 262 16.28 13.88 7.59
CA GLU A 262 17.61 13.71 7.00
C GLU A 262 17.55 12.68 5.87
N ALA A 263 17.68 13.15 4.63
CA ALA A 263 17.62 12.35 3.41
C ALA A 263 18.66 12.84 2.38
N PRO A 264 19.97 12.66 2.65
CA PRO A 264 21.05 13.22 1.82
C PRO A 264 21.09 12.68 0.38
N LYS A 265 20.49 11.51 0.12
CA LYS A 265 20.46 10.85 -1.19
C LYS A 265 19.13 11.03 -1.93
N LEU A 266 18.30 11.96 -1.50
CA LEU A 266 16.98 12.18 -2.10
C LEU A 266 17.12 12.65 -3.55
N GLU A 267 16.48 11.93 -4.46
CA GLU A 267 16.49 12.16 -5.91
C GLU A 267 15.14 12.73 -6.38
N HIS A 268 14.04 12.23 -5.83
CA HIS A 268 12.68 12.60 -6.22
C HIS A 268 11.85 13.01 -5.00
N LEU A 269 11.27 14.21 -5.07
CA LEU A 269 10.40 14.78 -4.04
C LEU A 269 9.03 15.12 -4.64
N TYR A 270 7.96 14.66 -3.99
CA TYR A 270 6.59 15.08 -4.30
C TYR A 270 5.85 15.44 -3.02
N LEU A 271 5.36 16.67 -2.96
CA LEU A 271 4.60 17.22 -1.86
C LEU A 271 3.26 17.75 -2.38
N GLU A 272 2.17 17.36 -1.72
CA GLU A 272 0.82 17.86 -1.99
C GLU A 272 0.04 18.05 -0.69
N ASP A 273 -0.72 19.14 -0.56
CA ASP A 273 -1.58 19.41 0.61
C ASP A 273 -0.85 19.23 1.97
N PHE A 274 0.45 19.55 1.99
CA PHE A 274 1.33 19.36 3.15
C PHE A 274 1.39 20.61 4.02
N THR A 275 1.81 20.42 5.28
CA THR A 275 1.82 21.47 6.30
C THR A 275 3.19 22.14 6.43
N GLU A 276 4.19 21.47 7.01
CA GLU A 276 5.58 21.96 7.02
C GLU A 276 6.60 20.81 6.86
N LEU A 277 7.56 20.97 5.96
CA LEU A 277 8.68 20.04 5.77
C LEU A 277 10.00 20.80 5.78
N GLU A 278 10.96 20.32 6.58
CA GLU A 278 12.33 20.85 6.64
C GLU A 278 13.34 19.72 6.53
N PHE A 279 14.35 19.89 5.66
CA PHE A 279 15.46 18.96 5.57
C PHE A 279 16.59 19.37 6.52
N LEU A 280 17.01 18.47 7.41
CA LEU A 280 18.05 18.72 8.41
C LEU A 280 19.49 18.60 7.86
N CYS A 281 19.65 18.70 6.54
CA CYS A 281 20.93 18.45 5.88
C CYS A 281 21.93 19.59 6.09
N SER A 282 23.20 19.24 6.36
CA SER A 282 24.29 20.23 6.49
C SER A 282 24.62 20.94 5.18
N SER A 283 24.32 20.29 4.04
CA SER A 283 24.41 20.87 2.70
C SER A 283 23.04 21.32 2.23
N SER A 284 22.78 22.63 2.30
CA SER A 284 21.66 23.27 1.61
C SER A 284 22.22 24.04 0.41
N PRO A 285 21.79 23.74 -0.84
CA PRO A 285 20.67 22.88 -1.24
C PRO A 285 20.98 21.36 -1.29
N LEU A 286 19.95 20.53 -1.39
CA LEU A 286 20.03 19.06 -1.43
C LEU A 286 20.80 18.57 -2.67
N PRO A 287 22.00 17.97 -2.52
CA PRO A 287 22.91 17.80 -3.64
C PRO A 287 22.47 16.76 -4.68
N CYS A 288 21.66 15.77 -4.29
CA CYS A 288 21.23 14.66 -5.15
C CYS A 288 19.87 14.87 -5.82
N LEU A 289 19.17 15.97 -5.51
CA LEU A 289 17.79 16.16 -5.94
C LEU A 289 17.72 16.39 -7.45
N ASP A 290 16.99 15.51 -8.15
CA ASP A 290 16.80 15.56 -9.59
C ASP A 290 15.47 16.22 -9.95
N SER A 291 14.38 15.80 -9.28
CA SER A 291 13.04 16.34 -9.51
C SER A 291 12.33 16.70 -8.21
N ALA A 292 11.65 17.85 -8.19
CA ALA A 292 10.78 18.25 -7.10
C ALA A 292 9.41 18.71 -7.62
N ARG A 293 8.34 18.20 -7.01
CA ARG A 293 6.97 18.64 -7.23
C ARG A 293 6.39 19.15 -5.92
N VAL A 294 5.88 20.38 -5.93
CA VAL A 294 5.32 21.02 -4.73
C VAL A 294 3.97 21.62 -5.08
N ASP A 295 2.93 21.08 -4.48
CA ASP A 295 1.60 21.65 -4.39
C ASP A 295 1.28 21.91 -2.91
N THR A 296 1.15 23.17 -2.54
CA THR A 296 0.69 23.55 -1.21
C THR A 296 -0.80 23.25 -1.01
N GLY A 297 -1.53 23.02 -2.10
CA GLY A 297 -2.93 22.62 -2.09
C GLY A 297 -3.82 23.64 -1.38
N ARG A 298 -4.83 23.17 -0.64
CA ARG A 298 -5.79 24.05 0.08
C ARG A 298 -5.27 24.55 1.41
N ARG A 299 -4.20 23.94 1.94
CA ARG A 299 -3.67 24.24 3.27
C ARG A 299 -2.47 25.18 3.13
N ALA A 300 -2.55 26.33 3.77
CA ALA A 300 -1.48 27.31 3.69
C ALA A 300 -0.31 26.88 4.61
N SER A 301 0.74 26.27 4.04
CA SER A 301 2.06 26.28 4.67
C SER A 301 2.45 27.73 4.94
N SER A 302 3.07 28.03 6.10
CA SER A 302 3.61 29.37 6.34
C SER A 302 4.52 29.80 5.18
N TYR A 303 4.36 31.03 4.68
CA TYR A 303 5.21 31.56 3.61
C TYR A 303 6.70 31.37 3.93
N GLN A 304 7.07 31.57 5.20
CA GLN A 304 8.45 31.41 5.64
C GLN A 304 8.95 29.97 5.57
N SER A 305 8.08 29.00 5.85
CA SER A 305 8.39 27.56 5.79
C SER A 305 8.53 27.11 4.34
N LEU A 306 7.62 27.56 3.47
CA LEU A 306 7.72 27.33 2.02
C LEU A 306 9.01 27.92 1.43
N VAL A 307 9.37 29.15 1.81
CA VAL A 307 10.61 29.80 1.36
C VAL A 307 11.85 28.99 1.77
N ARG A 308 11.89 28.48 3.01
CA ARG A 308 13.00 27.63 3.49
C ARG A 308 13.08 26.33 2.72
N LEU A 309 11.94 25.66 2.51
CA LEU A 309 11.86 24.43 1.73
C LEU A 309 12.35 24.66 0.29
N LEU A 310 11.82 25.68 -0.40
CA LEU A 310 12.22 26.04 -1.76
C LEU A 310 13.73 26.33 -1.86
N ALA A 311 14.32 26.98 -0.85
CA ALA A 311 15.75 27.19 -0.81
C ALA A 311 16.53 25.86 -0.71
N GLN A 312 16.07 24.92 0.11
CA GLN A 312 16.68 23.59 0.27
C GLN A 312 16.58 22.72 -0.99
N ILE A 313 15.50 22.83 -1.75
CA ILE A 313 15.27 22.03 -2.97
C ILE A 313 15.70 22.73 -4.26
N SER A 314 16.33 23.91 -4.16
CA SER A 314 16.69 24.76 -5.32
C SER A 314 17.73 24.14 -6.27
N SER A 315 18.36 23.03 -5.90
CA SER A 315 19.28 22.24 -6.72
C SER A 315 18.58 21.32 -7.74
N ALA A 316 17.27 21.10 -7.61
CA ALA A 316 16.51 20.21 -8.50
C ALA A 316 16.66 20.63 -9.97
N LYS A 317 16.87 19.66 -10.86
CA LYS A 317 16.91 19.90 -12.31
C LYS A 317 15.52 20.21 -12.86
N GLU A 318 14.53 19.46 -12.39
CA GLU A 318 13.12 19.62 -12.74
C GLU A 318 12.33 20.09 -11.52
N MET A 319 11.72 21.28 -11.60
CA MET A 319 10.83 21.76 -10.56
C MET A 319 9.42 22.00 -11.12
N CYS A 320 8.42 21.35 -10.53
CA CYS A 320 7.01 21.61 -10.84
C CYS A 320 6.36 22.27 -9.62
N LEU A 321 5.82 23.47 -9.81
CA LEU A 321 5.09 24.21 -8.78
C LEU A 321 3.66 24.41 -9.26
N TYR A 322 2.71 24.06 -8.40
CA TYR A 322 1.29 24.20 -8.72
C TYR A 322 0.79 25.62 -8.43
N TRP A 323 -0.31 26.02 -9.07
CA TRP A 323 -0.91 27.35 -8.93
C TRP A 323 -1.04 27.83 -7.47
N ASN A 324 -1.51 26.95 -6.57
CA ASN A 324 -1.69 27.28 -5.15
C ASN A 324 -0.40 27.76 -4.48
N THR A 325 0.74 27.23 -4.93
CA THR A 325 2.07 27.57 -4.41
C THR A 325 2.59 28.90 -4.98
N LEU A 326 2.24 29.23 -6.22
CA LEU A 326 2.67 30.47 -6.87
C LEU A 326 1.97 31.72 -6.33
N VAL A 327 0.72 31.60 -5.88
CA VAL A 327 -0.05 32.70 -5.27
C VAL A 327 0.66 33.28 -4.02
N MET A 328 1.57 32.52 -3.41
CA MET A 328 2.38 32.96 -2.27
C MET A 328 3.49 33.96 -2.64
N ASN A 329 3.60 34.42 -3.89
CA ASN A 329 4.57 35.44 -4.34
C ASN A 329 6.05 35.01 -4.22
N ILE A 330 6.33 33.74 -4.50
CA ILE A 330 7.67 33.13 -4.43
C ILE A 330 8.59 33.47 -5.62
N PHE A 331 8.16 34.36 -6.53
CA PHE A 331 8.90 34.74 -7.74
C PHE A 331 10.38 35.12 -7.53
N PRO A 332 10.77 35.81 -6.44
CA PRO A 332 12.18 36.12 -6.20
C PRO A 332 13.06 34.88 -6.01
N LEU A 333 12.51 33.70 -5.72
CA LEU A 333 13.25 32.46 -5.48
C LEU A 333 13.44 31.62 -6.75
N LEU A 334 12.69 31.92 -7.82
CA LEU A 334 12.68 31.13 -9.06
C LEU A 334 13.92 31.35 -9.94
N HIS A 335 14.74 32.36 -9.66
CA HIS A 335 15.93 32.71 -10.47
C HIS A 335 17.01 31.62 -10.50
N LYS A 336 16.94 30.61 -9.62
CA LYS A 336 17.88 29.48 -9.57
C LYS A 336 17.37 28.23 -10.31
N LEU A 337 16.14 28.25 -10.82
CA LEU A 337 15.52 27.07 -11.44
C LEU A 337 15.90 26.98 -12.91
N HIS A 338 16.43 25.82 -13.32
CA HIS A 338 16.73 25.53 -14.72
C HIS A 338 15.47 25.18 -15.53
N TYR A 339 14.48 24.56 -14.89
CA TYR A 339 13.21 24.18 -15.51
C TYR A 339 12.07 24.33 -14.50
N LEU A 340 11.09 25.16 -14.82
CA LEU A 340 9.89 25.38 -14.01
C LEU A 340 8.66 25.03 -14.87
N LEU A 341 7.95 23.99 -14.47
CA LEU A 341 6.62 23.70 -14.99
C LEU A 341 5.58 24.28 -14.02
N VAL A 342 4.78 25.21 -14.54
CA VAL A 342 3.60 25.74 -13.83
C VAL A 342 2.39 24.98 -14.35
N VAL A 343 1.72 24.26 -13.45
CA VAL A 343 0.47 23.52 -13.69
C VAL A 343 -0.61 24.15 -12.81
#